data_AF-A0A7C1ANB0-F1
#
_entry.id   AF-A0A7C1ANB0-F1
#
_cell.length_a   1.000
_cell.length_b   1.000
_cell.length_c   1.000
_cell.angle_alpha   90.00
_cell.angle_beta   90.00
_cell.angle_gamma   90.00
#
_symmetry.space_group_name_H-M   'P 1'
#
loop_
_entity.id
_entity.type
_entity.pdbx_description
1 polymer ?
#
loop_
_entity_poly.entity_id
_entity_poly.type
_entity_poly.pdbx_seq_one_letter_code
_entity_poly.pdbx_strand_id
1 'polypeptide(L)'
;SLFGMISLVIGEVLVGLAIGFSVQIVVAAIQFTGATIAFQTGLAFAQNVDPANGIQNSLFSTFLSLLTVALIFATNLHHLLLSAIHDSYFLFKPGSILPTGDFAQVAVQTLSGGFAIAIQLAGPFLAFGLIFYLGVGVLSRLIPQVQVFFLAMPLNIMLGIILFMLLLGTLMTRFLDYFGEALRPYLA
;
A
#
# COMPACT_ATOMS: atom_id res chain seq x y z
N SER A 1 -37.23 -4.95 -21.73
CA SER A 1 -38.09 -4.55 -20.59
C SER A 1 -37.29 -3.66 -19.66
N LEU A 2 -37.94 -2.75 -18.92
CA LEU A 2 -37.26 -1.86 -17.96
C LEU A 2 -36.38 -2.65 -16.96
N PHE A 3 -36.85 -3.83 -16.56
CA PHE A 3 -36.13 -4.79 -15.73
C PHE A 3 -34.81 -5.27 -16.35
N GLY A 4 -34.79 -5.53 -17.68
CA GLY A 4 -33.57 -5.92 -18.39
C GLY A 4 -32.53 -4.80 -18.49
N MET A 5 -32.98 -3.54 -18.62
CA MET A 5 -32.06 -2.39 -18.60
C MET A 5 -31.44 -2.19 -17.22
N ILE A 6 -32.22 -2.35 -16.15
CA ILE A 6 -31.71 -2.28 -14.77
C ILE A 6 -30.68 -3.39 -14.51
N SER A 7 -30.92 -4.63 -14.95
CA SER A 7 -29.95 -5.71 -14.77
C SER A 7 -28.63 -5.47 -15.52
N LEU A 8 -28.69 -4.83 -16.70
CA LEU A 8 -27.49 -4.48 -17.46
C LEU A 8 -26.66 -3.41 -16.75
N VAL A 9 -27.31 -2.36 -16.25
CA VAL A 9 -26.64 -1.28 -15.50
C VAL A 9 -25.98 -1.82 -14.24
N ILE A 10 -26.64 -2.73 -13.50
CA ILE A 10 -26.04 -3.36 -12.32
C ILE A 10 -24.78 -4.14 -12.71
N GLY A 11 -24.80 -4.86 -13.82
CA GLY A 11 -23.62 -5.58 -14.32
C GLY A 11 -22.43 -4.68 -14.61
N GLU A 12 -22.66 -3.55 -15.29
CA GLU A 12 -21.60 -2.58 -15.58
C GLU A 12 -21.04 -1.92 -14.32
N VAL A 13 -21.89 -1.57 -13.36
CA VAL A 13 -21.47 -1.02 -12.07
C VAL A 13 -20.59 -2.02 -11.31
N LEU A 14 -20.92 -3.31 -11.33
CA LEU A 14 -20.12 -4.35 -10.68
C LEU A 14 -18.74 -4.50 -11.31
N VAL A 15 -18.63 -4.43 -12.64
CA VAL A 15 -17.33 -4.47 -13.35
C VAL A 15 -16.49 -3.24 -12.99
N GLY A 16 -17.08 -2.04 -13.04
CA GLY A 16 -16.41 -0.80 -12.65
C GLY A 16 -15.93 -0.83 -11.20
N LEU A 17 -16.76 -1.36 -10.28
CA LEU A 17 -16.37 -1.57 -8.89
C LEU A 17 -15.24 -2.59 -8.74
N ALA A 18 -15.23 -3.68 -9.51
CA ALA A 18 -14.17 -4.68 -9.44
C ALA A 18 -12.80 -4.10 -9.84
N ILE A 19 -12.76 -3.32 -10.93
CA ILE A 19 -11.53 -2.64 -11.40
C ILE A 19 -11.11 -1.58 -10.39
N GLY A 20 -12.04 -0.72 -9.96
CA GLY A 20 -11.77 0.33 -8.98
C GLY A 20 -11.28 -0.22 -7.64
N PHE A 21 -11.90 -1.30 -7.15
CA PHE A 21 -11.49 -1.96 -5.92
C PHE A 21 -10.09 -2.58 -6.03
N SER A 22 -9.75 -3.12 -7.20
CA SER A 22 -8.42 -3.68 -7.44
C SER A 22 -7.33 -2.62 -7.36
N VAL A 23 -7.54 -1.47 -8.00
CA VAL A 23 -6.63 -0.32 -7.90
C VAL A 23 -6.57 0.21 -6.47
N GLN A 24 -7.71 0.28 -5.79
CA GLN A 24 -7.80 0.73 -4.39
C GLN A 24 -6.99 -0.17 -3.46
N ILE A 25 -6.98 -1.49 -3.67
CA ILE A 25 -6.14 -2.43 -2.90
C ILE A 25 -4.66 -2.11 -3.10
N VAL A 26 -4.22 -1.88 -4.34
CA VAL A 26 -2.82 -1.57 -4.63
C VAL A 26 -2.39 -0.26 -3.96
N VAL A 27 -3.25 0.76 -4.00
CA VAL A 27 -2.99 2.04 -3.30
C VAL A 27 -3.04 1.86 -1.79
N ALA A 28 -3.94 1.03 -1.24
CA ALA A 28 -3.97 0.73 0.18
C ALA A 28 -2.67 0.05 0.66
N ALA A 29 -2.02 -0.74 -0.21
CA ALA A 29 -0.74 -1.36 0.10
C ALA A 29 0.37 -0.34 0.42
N ILE A 30 0.42 0.80 -0.28
CA ILE A 30 1.43 1.84 0.01
C ILE A 30 1.14 2.55 1.33
N GLN A 31 -0.14 2.78 1.63
CA GLN A 31 -0.55 3.38 2.91
C GLN A 31 -0.19 2.47 4.08
N PHE A 32 -0.45 1.17 3.94
CA PHE A 32 -0.07 0.16 4.93
C PHE A 32 1.46 0.14 5.13
N THR A 33 2.22 0.10 4.03
CA THR A 33 3.69 0.16 4.06
C THR A 33 4.18 1.38 4.84
N GLY A 34 3.66 2.58 4.53
CA GLY A 34 4.04 3.81 5.22
C GLY A 34 3.66 3.81 6.70
N ALA A 35 2.51 3.24 7.07
CA ALA A 35 2.11 3.05 8.46
C ALA A 35 3.07 2.10 9.20
N THR A 36 3.45 0.98 8.59
CA THR A 36 4.41 0.03 9.18
C THR A 36 5.79 0.67 9.36
N ILE A 37 6.28 1.44 8.38
CA ILE A 37 7.55 2.17 8.49
C ILE A 37 7.49 3.19 9.63
N ALA A 38 6.41 3.95 9.75
CA ALA A 38 6.24 4.93 10.82
C ALA A 38 6.21 4.28 12.21
N PHE A 39 5.55 3.13 12.33
CA PHE A 39 5.53 2.35 13.56
C PHE A 39 6.93 1.85 13.92
N GLN A 40 7.64 1.30 12.94
CA GLN A 40 8.93 0.65 13.17
C GLN A 40 10.07 1.61 13.51
N THR A 41 10.03 2.81 12.92
CA THR A 41 11.00 3.89 13.18
C THR A 41 10.70 4.68 14.45
N GLY A 42 9.58 4.40 15.13
CA GLY A 42 9.17 5.08 16.37
C GLY A 42 8.56 6.47 16.15
N LEU A 43 8.49 6.96 14.90
CA LEU A 43 7.89 8.25 14.56
C LEU A 43 6.38 8.28 14.87
N ALA A 44 5.71 7.13 14.76
CA ALA A 44 4.30 6.99 15.15
C ALA A 44 4.07 7.37 16.62
N PHE A 45 5.00 7.06 17.54
CA PHE A 45 4.84 7.44 18.94
C PHE A 45 4.94 8.94 19.16
N ALA A 46 5.80 9.65 18.42
CA ALA A 46 5.90 11.11 18.47
C ALA A 46 4.59 11.79 18.00
N GLN A 47 3.87 11.17 17.06
CA GLN A 47 2.59 11.68 16.54
C GLN A 47 1.41 11.40 17.49
N ASN A 48 1.50 10.38 18.34
CA ASN A 48 0.44 9.99 19.29
C ASN A 48 0.49 10.73 20.63
N VAL A 49 1.49 11.60 20.87
CA VAL A 49 1.61 12.38 22.12
C VAL A 49 0.54 13.47 22.24
N ASP A 50 -0.10 13.85 21.12
CA ASP A 50 -1.24 14.79 21.13
C ASP A 50 -2.48 14.18 20.44
N PRO A 51 -3.29 13.38 21.17
CA PRO A 51 -4.52 12.77 20.67
C PRO A 51 -5.60 13.78 20.26
N ALA A 52 -5.50 15.04 20.68
CA ALA A 52 -6.53 16.06 20.44
C ALA A 52 -6.68 16.42 18.95
N ASN A 53 -5.64 16.18 18.15
CA ASN A 53 -5.64 16.48 16.72
C ASN A 53 -6.02 15.28 15.82
N GLY A 54 -6.29 14.10 16.38
CA GLY A 54 -6.84 12.96 15.63
C GLY A 54 -6.02 12.54 14.40
N ILE A 55 -4.70 12.75 14.39
CA ILE A 55 -3.83 12.40 13.26
C ILE A 55 -3.74 10.87 13.16
N GLN A 56 -4.67 10.28 12.40
CA GLN A 56 -4.74 8.84 12.14
C GLN A 56 -3.76 8.41 11.03
N ASN A 57 -3.36 9.33 10.15
CA ASN A 57 -2.45 9.05 9.06
C ASN A 57 -1.01 9.35 9.45
N SER A 58 -0.15 8.33 9.38
CA SER A 58 1.27 8.52 9.62
C SER A 58 1.91 9.41 8.54
N LEU A 59 2.90 10.22 8.93
CA LEU A 59 3.63 11.09 7.99
C LEU A 59 4.21 10.30 6.80
N PHE A 60 4.77 9.10 7.04
CA PHE A 60 5.28 8.25 5.97
C PHE A 60 4.18 7.74 5.04
N SER A 61 3.00 7.38 5.55
CA SER A 61 1.86 6.98 4.72
C SER A 61 1.40 8.11 3.80
N THR A 62 1.25 9.32 4.34
CA THR A 62 0.86 10.50 3.56
C THR A 62 1.93 10.85 2.51
N PHE A 63 3.20 10.85 2.91
CA PHE A 63 4.31 11.14 2.00
C PHE A 63 4.39 10.14 0.85
N LEU A 64 4.37 8.83 1.15
CA LEU A 64 4.42 7.79 0.12
C LEU A 64 3.19 7.80 -0.79
N SER A 65 2.01 8.12 -0.25
CA SER A 65 0.78 8.24 -1.06
C SER A 65 0.87 9.40 -2.05
N LEU A 66 1.32 10.57 -1.60
CA LEU A 66 1.51 11.72 -2.49
C LEU A 66 2.60 11.45 -3.53
N LEU A 67 3.71 10.83 -3.12
CA LEU A 67 4.79 10.44 -4.01
C LEU A 67 4.31 9.44 -5.07
N THR A 68 3.50 8.46 -4.67
CA THR A 68 2.90 7.47 -5.57
C THR A 68 2.06 8.15 -6.64
N VAL A 69 1.17 9.06 -6.25
CA VAL A 69 0.36 9.81 -7.22
C VAL A 69 1.25 10.60 -8.17
N ALA A 70 2.23 11.35 -7.65
CA ALA A 70 3.17 12.11 -8.47
C ALA A 70 3.93 11.22 -9.48
N LEU A 71 4.39 10.04 -9.04
CA LEU A 71 5.12 9.10 -9.88
C LEU A 71 4.22 8.43 -10.94
N ILE A 72 2.97 8.10 -10.63
CA ILE A 72 2.00 7.57 -11.62
C ILE A 72 1.80 8.56 -12.77
N PHE A 73 1.72 9.87 -12.46
CA PHE A 73 1.67 10.90 -13.49
C PHE A 73 3.00 11.05 -14.23
N ALA A 74 4.12 11.11 -13.51
CA ALA A 74 5.45 11.28 -14.12
C ALA A 74 5.85 10.11 -15.04
N THR A 75 5.40 8.89 -14.74
CA THR A 75 5.69 7.67 -15.53
C THR A 75 4.61 7.30 -16.53
N ASN A 76 3.58 8.14 -16.70
CA ASN A 76 2.47 7.90 -17.63
C ASN A 76 1.62 6.65 -17.33
N LEU A 77 1.75 6.04 -16.14
CA LEU A 77 0.95 4.88 -15.71
C LEU A 77 -0.56 5.16 -15.66
N HIS A 78 -0.95 6.43 -15.53
CA HIS A 78 -2.36 6.84 -15.63
C HIS A 78 -2.97 6.50 -17.00
N HIS A 79 -2.20 6.49 -18.09
CA HIS A 79 -2.69 6.04 -19.39
C HIS A 79 -3.00 4.54 -19.39
N LEU A 80 -2.18 3.73 -18.71
CA LEU A 80 -2.40 2.29 -18.58
C LEU A 80 -3.70 2.00 -17.80
N LEU A 81 -4.01 2.84 -16.82
CA LEU A 81 -5.28 2.84 -16.09
C LEU A 81 -6.48 3.14 -17.02
N LEU A 82 -6.35 4.12 -17.92
CA LEU A 82 -7.39 4.43 -18.91
C LEU A 82 -7.55 3.30 -19.95
N SER A 83 -6.44 2.71 -20.41
CA SER A 83 -6.45 1.55 -21.29
C SER A 83 -7.13 0.35 -20.64
N ALA A 84 -6.87 0.08 -19.35
CA ALA A 84 -7.53 -1.00 -18.61
C ALA A 84 -9.06 -0.80 -18.54
N ILE A 85 -9.53 0.44 -18.39
CA ILE A 85 -10.97 0.73 -18.43
C ILE A 85 -11.54 0.48 -19.83
N HIS A 86 -10.86 0.98 -20.87
CA HIS A 86 -11.26 0.80 -22.26
C HIS A 86 -11.33 -0.68 -22.65
N ASP A 87 -10.27 -1.43 -22.34
CA ASP A 87 -10.12 -2.84 -22.70
C ASP A 87 -11.07 -3.74 -21.90
N SER A 88 -11.48 -3.31 -20.69
CA SER A 88 -12.50 -4.01 -19.92
C SER A 88 -13.83 -4.14 -20.67
N TYR A 89 -14.17 -3.21 -21.58
CA TYR A 89 -15.39 -3.30 -22.40
C TYR A 89 -15.28 -4.37 -23.50
N PHE A 90 -14.06 -4.75 -23.90
CA PHE A 90 -13.82 -5.83 -24.86
C PHE A 90 -13.80 -7.20 -24.17
N LEU A 91 -13.20 -7.26 -22.97
CA LEU A 91 -13.14 -8.46 -22.12
C LEU A 91 -14.51 -8.80 -21.52
N PHE A 92 -15.23 -7.81 -20.99
CA PHE A 92 -16.56 -7.94 -20.40
C PHE A 92 -17.61 -7.28 -21.28
N LYS A 93 -18.05 -7.98 -22.33
CA LYS A 93 -19.07 -7.46 -23.25
C LYS A 93 -20.36 -7.11 -22.50
N PRO A 94 -20.89 -5.87 -22.63
CA PRO A 94 -22.15 -5.47 -22.02
C PRO A 94 -23.30 -6.43 -22.39
N GLY A 95 -23.96 -7.00 -21.39
CA GLY A 95 -25.07 -7.93 -21.58
C GLY A 95 -24.70 -9.41 -21.72
N SER A 96 -23.43 -9.77 -21.58
CA SER A 96 -23.03 -11.16 -21.34
C SER A 96 -23.19 -11.54 -19.86
N ILE A 97 -23.39 -12.83 -19.58
CA ILE A 97 -23.49 -13.35 -18.21
C ILE A 97 -22.11 -13.19 -17.58
N LEU A 98 -22.01 -12.38 -16.52
CA LEU A 98 -20.78 -12.22 -15.74
C LEU A 98 -20.36 -13.58 -15.16
N PRO A 99 -19.14 -14.08 -15.45
CA PRO A 99 -18.63 -15.31 -14.87
C PRO A 99 -18.32 -15.10 -13.38
N THR A 100 -19.33 -15.23 -12.52
CA THR A 100 -19.26 -14.95 -11.08
C THR A 100 -18.19 -15.73 -10.32
N GLY A 101 -17.80 -16.93 -10.79
CA GLY A 101 -16.73 -17.72 -10.20
C GLY A 101 -15.33 -17.11 -10.37
N ASP A 102 -15.10 -16.40 -11.48
CA ASP A 102 -13.81 -15.80 -11.82
C ASP A 102 -13.57 -14.53 -10.98
N PHE A 103 -14.63 -13.74 -10.74
CA PHE A 103 -14.55 -12.49 -9.97
C PHE A 103 -14.09 -12.70 -8.52
N ALA A 104 -14.61 -13.72 -7.83
CA ALA A 104 -14.21 -13.98 -6.45
C ALA A 104 -12.73 -14.40 -6.35
N GLN A 105 -12.26 -15.20 -7.32
CA GLN A 105 -10.87 -15.63 -7.38
C GLN A 105 -9.93 -14.46 -7.68
N VAL A 106 -10.28 -13.61 -8.65
CA VAL A 106 -9.55 -12.37 -8.95
C VAL A 106 -9.49 -11.46 -7.74
N ALA A 107 -10.61 -11.25 -7.03
CA ALA A 107 -10.63 -10.41 -5.83
C ALA A 107 -9.68 -10.92 -4.73
N VAL A 108 -9.67 -12.24 -4.48
CA VAL A 108 -8.75 -12.86 -3.50
C VAL A 108 -7.29 -12.74 -3.95
N GLN A 109 -7.00 -12.93 -5.23
CA GLN A 109 -5.65 -12.78 -5.78
C GLN A 109 -5.17 -11.33 -5.67
N THR A 110 -6.00 -10.35 -6.01
CA THR A 110 -5.65 -8.93 -5.90
C THR A 110 -5.41 -8.54 -4.44
N LEU A 111 -6.28 -8.99 -3.52
CA LEU A 111 -6.12 -8.72 -2.09
C LEU A 111 -4.84 -9.33 -1.52
N SER A 112 -4.60 -10.61 -1.80
CA SER A 112 -3.40 -11.31 -1.33
C SER A 112 -2.12 -10.72 -1.94
N GLY A 113 -2.12 -10.37 -3.23
CA GLY A 113 -1.02 -9.69 -3.89
C GLY A 113 -0.76 -8.30 -3.31
N GLY A 114 -1.81 -7.51 -3.08
CA GLY A 114 -1.72 -6.19 -2.47
C GLY A 114 -1.13 -6.24 -1.06
N PHE A 115 -1.52 -7.22 -0.26
CA PHE A 115 -0.94 -7.43 1.06
C PHE A 115 0.52 -7.93 0.99
N ALA A 116 0.81 -8.82 0.04
CA ALA A 116 2.16 -9.35 -0.17
C ALA A 116 3.15 -8.25 -0.56
N ILE A 117 2.80 -7.36 -1.48
CA ILE A 117 3.66 -6.23 -1.85
C ILE A 117 3.83 -5.27 -0.65
N ALA A 118 2.77 -5.03 0.13
CA ALA A 118 2.85 -4.16 1.30
C ALA A 118 3.86 -4.69 2.33
N ILE A 119 3.80 -6.00 2.63
CA ILE A 119 4.77 -6.66 3.52
C ILE A 119 6.17 -6.65 2.89
N GLN A 120 6.29 -6.90 1.59
CA GLN A 120 7.59 -6.92 0.91
C GLN A 120 8.28 -5.55 1.01
N LEU A 121 7.53 -4.46 0.80
CA LEU A 121 8.04 -3.10 0.93
C LEU A 121 8.38 -2.74 2.38
N ALA A 122 7.58 -3.20 3.36
CA ALA A 122 7.84 -3.00 4.78
C ALA A 122 8.97 -3.91 5.33
N GLY A 123 9.24 -5.03 4.67
CA GLY A 123 10.19 -6.07 5.06
C GLY A 123 11.57 -5.58 5.56
N PRO A 124 12.29 -4.72 4.82
CA PRO A 124 13.58 -4.22 5.28
C PRO A 124 13.48 -3.42 6.58
N PHE A 125 12.40 -2.68 6.80
CA PHE A 125 12.18 -1.93 8.04
C PHE A 125 11.83 -2.86 9.19
N LEU A 126 10.98 -3.87 8.96
CA LEU A 126 10.66 -4.88 9.96
C LEU A 126 11.92 -5.61 10.43
N ALA A 127 12.81 -5.98 9.51
CA ALA A 127 14.09 -6.62 9.84
C ALA A 127 15.01 -5.67 10.63
N PHE A 128 15.18 -4.42 10.16
CA PHE A 128 15.94 -3.39 10.88
C PHE A 128 15.42 -3.20 12.30
N GLY A 129 14.10 -3.05 12.42
CA GLY A 129 13.42 -2.82 13.67
C GLY A 129 13.56 -3.95 14.67
N LEU A 130 13.44 -5.20 14.20
CA LEU A 130 13.67 -6.38 15.00
C LEU A 130 15.10 -6.39 15.56
N ILE A 131 16.11 -6.14 14.71
CA ILE A 131 17.52 -6.08 15.13
C ILE A 131 17.75 -4.94 16.13
N PHE A 132 17.20 -3.76 15.83
CA PHE A 132 17.34 -2.58 16.67
C PHE A 132 16.76 -2.80 18.07
N TYR A 133 15.51 -3.29 18.16
CA TYR A 133 14.86 -3.54 19.45
C TYR A 133 15.50 -4.69 20.22
N LEU A 134 16.01 -5.71 19.56
CA LEU A 134 16.84 -6.73 20.22
C LEU A 134 18.11 -6.12 20.81
N GLY A 135 18.81 -5.26 20.06
CA GLY A 135 20.00 -4.55 20.55
C GLY A 135 19.72 -3.67 21.77
N VAL A 136 18.62 -2.92 21.73
CA VAL A 136 18.13 -2.11 22.86
C VAL A 136 17.78 -2.99 24.06
N GLY A 137 17.15 -4.15 23.83
CA GLY A 137 16.81 -5.12 24.87
C GLY A 137 18.03 -5.76 25.56
N VAL A 138 19.12 -5.97 24.82
CA VAL A 138 20.39 -6.39 25.42
C VAL A 138 21.01 -5.24 26.22
N LEU A 139 21.02 -4.03 25.66
CA LEU A 139 21.58 -2.85 26.32
C LEU A 139 20.86 -2.50 27.62
N SER A 140 19.53 -2.68 27.69
CA SER A 140 18.75 -2.47 28.91
C SER A 140 19.10 -3.44 30.04
N ARG A 141 19.56 -4.65 29.72
CA ARG A 141 20.10 -5.60 30.71
C ARG A 141 21.50 -5.21 31.19
N LEU A 142 22.32 -4.61 30.33
CA LEU A 142 23.70 -4.21 30.67
C LEU A 142 23.75 -2.96 31.53
N ILE A 143 22.87 -1.99 31.28
CA ILE A 143 22.84 -0.71 32.01
C ILE A 143 21.41 -0.43 32.52
N PRO A 144 20.92 -1.18 33.53
CA PRO A 144 19.53 -1.09 34.00
C PRO A 144 19.21 0.22 34.73
N GLN A 145 20.24 0.97 35.14
CA GLN A 145 20.07 2.26 35.83
C GLN A 145 19.66 3.40 34.87
N VAL A 146 19.85 3.23 33.56
CA VAL A 146 19.50 4.23 32.55
C VAL A 146 18.19 3.83 31.86
N GLN A 147 17.29 4.79 31.64
CA GLN A 147 16.10 4.58 30.80
C GLN A 147 16.51 4.46 29.33
N VAL A 148 17.00 3.28 28.92
CA VAL A 148 17.57 3.04 27.59
C VAL A 148 16.58 3.39 26.46
N PHE A 149 15.28 3.22 26.68
CA PHE A 149 14.26 3.61 25.70
C PHE A 149 14.28 5.11 25.37
N PHE A 150 14.57 5.98 26.33
CA PHE A 150 14.62 7.42 26.09
C PHE A 150 15.80 7.82 25.18
N LEU A 151 16.91 7.09 25.27
CA LEU A 151 18.07 7.26 24.40
C LEU A 151 17.88 6.58 23.04
N ALA A 152 17.22 5.42 23.03
CA ALA A 152 17.02 4.62 21.83
C ALA A 152 16.00 5.23 20.85
N MET A 153 14.98 5.94 21.34
CA MET A 153 13.93 6.51 20.47
C MET A 153 14.48 7.53 19.46
N PRO A 154 15.24 8.58 19.86
CA PRO A 154 15.88 9.48 18.90
C PRO A 154 16.79 8.77 17.91
N LEU A 155 17.58 7.79 18.39
CA LEU A 155 18.47 6.99 17.54
C LEU A 155 17.70 6.16 16.51
N ASN A 156 16.59 5.54 16.91
CA ASN A 156 15.74 4.75 16.02
C ASN A 156 15.15 5.63 14.89
N ILE A 157 14.68 6.82 15.24
CA ILE A 157 14.13 7.77 14.26
C ILE A 157 15.21 8.18 13.26
N MET A 158 16.41 8.54 13.73
CA MET A 158 17.52 8.93 12.84
C MET A 158 17.92 7.80 11.89
N LEU A 159 18.16 6.60 12.41
CA LEU A 159 18.54 5.44 11.60
C LEU A 159 17.41 5.03 10.64
N GLY A 160 16.17 5.10 11.11
CA GLY A 160 14.98 4.82 10.32
C GLY A 160 14.81 5.76 9.13
N ILE A 161 15.02 7.06 9.33
CA ILE A 161 14.98 8.06 8.25
C ILE A 161 16.13 7.84 7.26
N ILE A 162 17.34 7.54 7.73
CA ILE A 162 18.49 7.23 6.84
C ILE A 162 18.18 6.00 6.00
N LEU A 163 17.69 4.92 6.62
CA LEU A 163 17.29 3.70 5.92
C LEU A 163 16.19 3.99 4.89
N PHE A 164 15.21 4.82 5.27
CA PHE A 164 14.14 5.25 4.37
C PHE A 164 14.67 6.00 3.15
N MET A 165 15.55 6.99 3.34
CA MET A 165 16.15 7.74 2.25
C MET A 165 16.93 6.84 1.28
N LEU A 166 17.67 5.85 1.81
CA LEU A 166 18.45 4.91 1.00
C LEU A 166 17.56 3.96 0.19
N LEU A 167 16.42 3.52 0.76
CA LEU A 167 15.54 2.55 0.13
C LEU A 167 14.42 3.18 -0.70
N LEU A 168 14.14 4.48 -0.55
CA LEU A 168 12.98 5.13 -1.16
C LEU A 168 12.89 4.88 -2.67
N GLY A 169 14.00 5.03 -3.40
CA GLY A 169 14.04 4.78 -4.83
C GLY A 169 13.62 3.34 -5.17
N THR A 170 14.26 2.35 -4.52
CA THR A 170 13.97 0.93 -4.73
C THR A 170 12.53 0.56 -4.35
N LEU A 171 12.00 1.12 -3.26
CA LEU A 171 10.62 0.89 -2.83
C LEU A 171 9.63 1.40 -3.88
N MET A 172 9.84 2.61 -4.38
CA MET A 172 8.95 3.21 -5.38
C MET A 172 9.04 2.49 -6.73
N THR A 173 10.24 2.10 -7.18
CA THR A 173 10.38 1.31 -8.40
C THR A 173 9.62 -0.01 -8.28
N ARG A 174 9.81 -0.76 -7.19
CA ARG A 174 9.08 -2.03 -6.97
C ARG A 174 7.57 -1.85 -6.88
N PHE A 175 7.12 -0.76 -6.26
CA PHE A 175 5.69 -0.44 -6.21
C PHE A 175 5.11 -0.15 -7.61
N LEU A 176 5.80 0.65 -8.42
CA LEU A 176 5.34 1.01 -9.77
C LEU A 176 5.32 -0.20 -10.70
N ASP A 177 6.31 -1.08 -10.61
CA ASP A 177 6.33 -2.34 -11.35
C ASP A 177 5.11 -3.20 -11.01
N TYR A 178 4.85 -3.38 -9.70
CA TYR A 178 3.68 -4.13 -9.23
C TYR A 178 2.36 -3.47 -9.63
N PHE A 179 2.29 -2.13 -9.61
CA PHE A 179 1.10 -1.40 -10.05
C PHE A 179 0.79 -1.67 -11.53
N GLY A 180 1.80 -1.71 -12.39
CA GLY A 180 1.65 -2.10 -13.79
C GLY A 180 1.23 -3.56 -13.94
N GLU A 181 1.81 -4.47 -13.17
CA GLU A 181 1.45 -5.90 -13.17
C GLU A 181 0.02 -6.16 -12.71
N ALA A 182 -0.44 -5.46 -11.68
CA ALA A 182 -1.79 -5.57 -11.15
C ALA A 182 -2.86 -5.14 -12.17
N LEU A 183 -2.49 -4.28 -13.13
CA LEU A 183 -3.38 -3.83 -14.19
C LEU A 183 -3.36 -4.73 -15.44
N ARG A 184 -2.33 -5.58 -15.61
CA ARG A 184 -2.22 -6.50 -16.77
C ARG A 184 -3.46 -7.38 -17.02
N PRO A 185 -4.14 -7.94 -16.00
CA PRO A 185 -5.34 -8.77 -16.23
C PRO A 185 -6.49 -8.02 -16.91
N TYR A 186 -6.47 -6.69 -16.88
CA TYR A 186 -7.51 -5.83 -17.46
C TYR A 186 -7.12 -5.25 -18.82
N LEU A 187 -5.91 -5.53 -19.31
CA LEU A 187 -5.45 -5.14 -20.64
C LEU A 187 -5.73 -6.29 -21.63
N ALA A 188 -6.17 -5.93 -22.84
CA ALA A 188 -6.50 -6.90 -23.90
C ALA A 188 -5.28 -7.31 -24.74
#